data_AF-A0A183KBT9-F1
#
_entry.id   AF-A0A183KBT9-F1
#
_cell.length_a   1.000
_cell.length_b   1.000
_cell.length_c   1.000
_cell.angle_alpha   90.00
_cell.angle_beta   90.00
_cell.angle_gamma   90.00
#
_symmetry.space_group_name_H-M   'P 1'
#
loop_
_entity.id
_entity.type
_entity.pdbx_description
1 polymer ?
#
loop_
_entity_poly.entity_id
_entity_poly.type
_entity_poly.pdbx_seq_one_letter_code
_entity_poly.pdbx_strand_id
1 'polypeptide(L)'
;MRIRFCISHYKLTIVKKPRSIGQLLSRHLRNQSEEIINLQKELNNARVQIEELGGPIEPGSKLKGSPLKVEIDTLKKEISKREDAINRIEKECQEKHIHRIETMQSQLRRFEEETANLNQVLDEQRVGLEERDRVIRQLRSDQAQGSLIELEKLKAEHNGCKDKIEQLNKRIATLNKQVEDQSDEILTIKLESLTASLCEKEANIALMELTAPKNTTSNQALEKLRIERDQLQQQQKQLSNTRAMLLEEKMSRR
;
A
#
# COMPACT_ATOMS: atom_id res chain seq x y z
N MET A 1 -74.71 25.31 -137.47
CA MET A 1 -75.76 24.87 -136.52
C MET A 1 -75.22 24.29 -135.19
N ARG A 2 -73.95 24.49 -134.78
CA ARG A 2 -73.37 23.94 -133.54
C ARG A 2 -73.09 24.94 -132.40
N ILE A 3 -73.15 26.25 -132.65
CA ILE A 3 -72.85 27.30 -131.65
C ILE A 3 -74.02 27.53 -130.66
N ARG A 4 -75.28 27.30 -131.07
CA ARG A 4 -76.45 27.49 -130.19
C ARG A 4 -76.58 26.44 -129.09
N PHE A 5 -76.01 25.24 -129.26
CA PHE A 5 -76.09 24.19 -128.23
C PHE A 5 -75.09 24.42 -127.08
N CYS A 6 -73.88 24.93 -127.37
CA CYS A 6 -72.91 25.29 -126.35
C CYS A 6 -73.37 26.47 -125.48
N ILE A 7 -74.09 27.46 -126.04
CA ILE A 7 -74.58 28.62 -125.28
C ILE A 7 -75.72 28.23 -124.32
N SER A 8 -76.59 27.29 -124.70
CA SER A 8 -77.67 26.80 -123.82
C SER A 8 -77.12 26.00 -122.63
N HIS A 9 -76.12 25.15 -122.88
CA HIS A 9 -75.48 24.37 -121.82
C HIS A 9 -74.64 25.26 -120.88
N TYR A 10 -73.99 26.32 -121.38
CA TYR A 10 -73.28 27.29 -120.53
C TYR A 10 -74.22 28.18 -119.70
N LYS A 11 -75.36 28.61 -120.25
CA LYS A 11 -76.37 29.40 -119.48
C LYS A 11 -77.00 28.59 -118.35
N LEU A 12 -77.26 27.30 -118.53
CA LEU A 12 -77.83 26.46 -117.46
C LEU A 12 -76.82 26.20 -116.32
N THR A 13 -75.53 26.05 -116.65
CA THR A 13 -74.47 25.80 -115.66
C THR A 13 -74.11 27.07 -114.86
N ILE A 14 -74.14 28.25 -115.50
CA ILE A 14 -73.87 29.54 -114.83
C ILE A 14 -75.02 29.98 -113.92
N VAL A 15 -76.27 29.62 -114.19
CA VAL A 15 -77.42 30.01 -113.35
C VAL A 15 -77.61 29.08 -112.14
N LYS A 16 -77.19 27.81 -112.22
CA LYS A 16 -77.33 26.85 -111.10
C LYS A 16 -76.20 26.95 -110.05
N LYS A 17 -74.95 27.24 -110.46
CA LYS A 17 -73.79 27.37 -109.56
C LYS A 17 -73.91 28.43 -108.45
N PRO A 18 -74.43 29.65 -108.71
CA PRO A 18 -74.57 30.68 -107.67
C PRO A 18 -75.66 30.33 -106.64
N ARG A 19 -76.73 29.61 -107.04
CA ARG A 19 -77.77 29.17 -106.09
C ARG A 19 -77.27 28.10 -105.11
N SER A 20 -76.42 27.17 -105.56
CA SER A 20 -75.81 26.17 -104.66
C SER A 20 -74.76 26.77 -103.73
N ILE A 21 -74.00 27.77 -104.20
CA ILE A 21 -73.01 28.49 -103.38
C ILE A 21 -73.71 29.33 -102.30
N GLY A 22 -74.81 30.03 -102.64
CA GLY A 22 -75.59 30.79 -101.67
C GLY A 22 -76.17 29.92 -100.55
N GLN A 23 -76.68 28.73 -100.86
CA GLN A 23 -77.19 27.80 -99.85
C GLN A 23 -76.10 27.23 -98.94
N LEU A 24 -74.90 26.99 -99.46
CA LEU A 24 -73.74 26.56 -98.67
C LEU A 24 -73.25 27.65 -97.72
N LEU A 25 -73.14 28.89 -98.20
CA LEU A 25 -72.79 30.05 -97.38
C LEU A 25 -73.81 30.29 -96.25
N SER A 26 -75.11 30.19 -96.54
CA SER A 26 -76.15 30.33 -95.51
C SER A 26 -76.19 29.17 -94.50
N ARG A 27 -75.70 27.97 -94.84
CA ARG A 27 -75.49 26.91 -93.85
C ARG A 27 -74.26 27.18 -93.00
N HIS A 28 -73.16 27.59 -93.64
CA HIS A 28 -71.92 27.89 -92.92
C HIS A 28 -72.11 29.01 -91.90
N LEU A 29 -72.79 30.09 -92.27
CA LEU A 29 -73.12 31.20 -91.36
C LEU A 29 -74.02 30.76 -90.20
N ARG A 30 -74.97 29.84 -90.42
CA ARG A 30 -75.80 29.30 -89.34
C ARG A 30 -75.01 28.46 -88.36
N ASN A 31 -74.16 27.56 -88.88
CA ASN A 31 -73.30 26.73 -88.03
C ASN A 31 -72.35 27.60 -87.19
N GLN A 32 -71.73 28.63 -87.80
CA GLN A 32 -70.90 29.58 -87.07
C GLN A 32 -71.69 30.35 -86.01
N SER A 33 -72.93 30.75 -86.31
CA SER A 33 -73.79 31.44 -85.33
C SER A 33 -74.16 30.55 -84.14
N GLU A 34 -74.43 29.26 -84.37
CA GLU A 34 -74.68 28.29 -83.30
C GLU A 34 -73.42 28.05 -82.44
N GLU A 35 -72.25 27.98 -83.07
CA GLU A 35 -70.97 27.82 -82.40
C GLU A 35 -70.64 29.03 -81.50
N ILE A 36 -70.92 30.26 -81.97
CA ILE A 36 -70.78 31.49 -81.17
C ILE A 36 -71.70 31.46 -79.93
N ILE A 37 -72.95 31.01 -80.09
CA ILE A 37 -73.91 30.92 -78.98
C ILE A 37 -73.45 29.89 -77.93
N ASN A 38 -72.93 28.73 -78.37
CA ASN A 38 -72.42 27.71 -77.46
C ASN A 38 -71.19 28.20 -76.69
N LEU A 39 -70.23 28.84 -77.37
CA LEU A 39 -69.06 29.42 -76.72
C LEU A 39 -69.43 30.54 -75.73
N GLN A 40 -70.44 31.36 -76.04
CA GLN A 40 -70.96 32.36 -75.09
C GLN A 40 -71.55 31.72 -73.84
N LYS A 41 -72.25 30.58 -73.99
CA LYS A 41 -72.81 29.84 -72.86
C LYS A 41 -71.73 29.21 -71.99
N GLU A 42 -70.71 28.59 -72.60
CA GLU A 42 -69.55 28.05 -71.89
C GLU A 42 -68.78 29.14 -71.14
N LEU A 43 -68.55 30.29 -71.78
CA LEU A 43 -67.90 31.45 -71.15
C LEU A 43 -68.69 31.93 -69.92
N ASN A 44 -70.02 32.00 -70.01
CA ASN A 44 -70.86 32.40 -68.88
C ASN A 44 -70.81 31.38 -67.75
N ASN A 45 -70.86 30.08 -68.06
CA ASN A 45 -70.74 29.03 -67.04
C ASN A 45 -69.37 29.08 -66.34
N ALA A 46 -68.28 29.30 -67.09
CA ALA A 46 -66.95 29.47 -66.53
C ALA A 46 -66.85 30.72 -65.63
N ARG A 47 -67.50 31.83 -66.02
CA ARG A 47 -67.57 33.05 -65.19
C ARG A 47 -68.28 32.81 -63.86
N VAL A 48 -69.42 32.10 -63.88
CA VAL A 48 -70.15 31.75 -62.65
C VAL A 48 -69.31 30.83 -61.76
N GLN A 49 -68.63 29.82 -62.32
CA GLN A 49 -67.74 28.95 -61.53
C GLN A 49 -66.57 29.72 -60.91
N ILE A 50 -66.00 30.69 -61.62
CA ILE A 50 -64.95 31.56 -61.07
C ILE A 50 -65.49 32.43 -59.94
N GLU A 51 -66.72 32.94 -60.06
CA GLU A 51 -67.37 33.74 -59.02
C GLU A 51 -67.69 32.89 -57.78
N GLU A 52 -68.14 31.65 -57.95
CA GLU A 52 -68.40 30.69 -56.87
C GLU A 52 -67.11 30.24 -56.16
N LEU A 53 -66.01 30.03 -56.91
CA LEU A 53 -64.73 29.59 -56.36
C LEU A 53 -63.84 30.75 -55.88
N GLY A 54 -64.12 31.99 -56.32
CA GLY A 54 -63.20 33.12 -56.18
C GLY A 54 -63.78 34.43 -55.66
N GLY A 55 -65.11 34.58 -55.55
CA GLY A 55 -65.75 35.85 -55.18
C GLY A 55 -65.47 37.01 -56.17
N PRO A 56 -66.25 38.09 -56.15
CA PRO A 56 -66.12 39.15 -57.14
C PRO A 56 -64.81 39.92 -56.97
N ILE A 57 -63.98 39.92 -58.01
CA ILE A 57 -62.80 40.77 -58.13
C ILE A 57 -63.27 42.15 -58.63
N GLU A 58 -63.82 42.97 -57.72
CA GLU A 58 -63.87 44.41 -57.95
C GLU A 58 -62.58 45.06 -57.44
N PRO A 59 -61.83 45.79 -58.29
CA PRO A 59 -60.68 46.56 -57.86
C PRO A 59 -61.16 47.84 -57.16
N GLY A 60 -61.46 47.74 -55.86
CA GLY A 60 -61.87 48.91 -55.07
C GLY A 60 -62.43 48.66 -53.67
N SER A 61 -62.80 47.44 -53.30
CA SER A 61 -63.41 47.18 -51.98
C SER A 61 -62.36 47.09 -50.87
N LYS A 62 -62.01 48.24 -50.30
CA LYS A 62 -61.55 48.32 -48.92
C LYS A 62 -62.78 48.02 -48.06
N LEU A 63 -62.81 46.86 -47.40
CA LEU A 63 -63.48 46.54 -46.11
C LEU A 63 -64.03 45.10 -46.14
N LYS A 64 -63.42 44.25 -45.31
CA LYS A 64 -63.67 42.81 -45.06
C LYS A 64 -63.05 41.87 -46.10
N GLY A 65 -61.85 41.38 -45.76
CA GLY A 65 -61.24 40.24 -46.44
C GLY A 65 -62.18 39.04 -46.42
N SER A 66 -62.07 38.18 -47.43
CA SER A 66 -62.86 36.95 -47.52
C SER A 66 -62.74 36.10 -46.24
N PRO A 67 -63.74 35.28 -45.89
CA PRO A 67 -63.67 34.38 -44.73
C PRO A 67 -62.37 33.57 -44.69
N LEU A 68 -61.90 33.12 -45.86
CA LEU A 68 -60.62 32.45 -46.05
C LEU A 68 -59.41 33.31 -45.64
N LYS A 69 -59.43 34.62 -45.93
CA LYS A 69 -58.35 35.53 -45.54
C LYS A 69 -58.27 35.71 -44.02
N VAL A 70 -59.41 35.80 -43.35
CA VAL A 70 -59.48 35.88 -41.87
C VAL A 70 -58.96 34.59 -41.23
N GLU A 71 -59.33 33.44 -41.79
CA GLU A 71 -58.84 32.12 -41.35
C GLU A 71 -57.33 31.98 -41.56
N ILE A 72 -56.80 32.36 -42.73
CA ILE A 72 -55.37 32.39 -43.02
C ILE A 72 -54.62 33.29 -42.02
N ASP A 73 -55.13 34.49 -41.75
CA ASP A 73 -54.47 35.41 -40.81
C ASP A 73 -54.55 34.90 -39.36
N THR A 74 -55.58 34.12 -39.02
CA THR A 74 -55.71 33.44 -37.72
C THR A 74 -54.72 32.28 -37.60
N LEU A 75 -54.63 31.42 -38.61
CA LEU A 75 -53.67 30.32 -38.66
C LEU A 75 -52.23 30.83 -38.65
N LYS A 76 -51.92 31.93 -39.33
CA LYS A 76 -50.60 32.58 -39.26
C LYS A 76 -50.23 33.02 -37.84
N LYS A 77 -51.18 33.61 -37.12
CA LYS A 77 -50.97 33.98 -35.70
C LYS A 77 -50.78 32.75 -34.83
N GLU A 78 -51.50 31.68 -35.09
CA GLU A 78 -51.36 30.42 -34.34
C GLU A 78 -50.01 29.74 -34.62
N ILE A 79 -49.57 29.70 -35.89
CA ILE A 79 -48.25 29.22 -36.28
C ILE A 79 -47.16 30.02 -35.55
N SER A 80 -47.23 31.35 -35.60
CA SER A 80 -46.26 32.21 -34.89
C SER A 80 -46.23 31.94 -33.37
N LYS A 81 -47.39 31.74 -32.73
CA LYS A 81 -47.43 31.36 -31.31
C LYS A 81 -46.82 29.99 -31.02
N ARG A 82 -47.04 29.01 -31.91
CA ARG A 82 -46.48 27.66 -31.79
C ARG A 82 -44.97 27.68 -32.03
N GLU A 83 -44.49 28.45 -33.00
CA GLU A 83 -43.06 28.69 -33.23
C GLU A 83 -42.41 29.32 -32.00
N ASP A 84 -43.02 30.34 -31.40
CA ASP A 84 -42.53 30.95 -30.16
C ASP A 84 -42.48 29.94 -29.00
N ALA A 85 -43.47 29.05 -28.90
CA ALA A 85 -43.50 28.01 -27.87
C ALA A 85 -42.43 26.94 -28.09
N ILE A 86 -42.22 26.50 -29.34
CA ILE A 86 -41.16 25.57 -29.71
C ILE A 86 -39.80 26.17 -29.37
N ASN A 87 -39.53 27.42 -29.79
CA ASN A 87 -38.27 28.10 -29.51
C ASN A 87 -37.99 28.23 -28.00
N ARG A 88 -39.01 28.49 -27.18
CA ARG A 88 -38.87 28.52 -25.72
C ARG A 88 -38.52 27.15 -25.16
N ILE A 89 -39.25 26.11 -25.56
CA ILE A 89 -39.03 24.73 -25.07
C ILE A 89 -37.66 24.22 -25.50
N GLU A 90 -37.25 24.48 -26.74
CA GLU A 90 -35.92 24.11 -27.25
C GLU A 90 -34.82 24.79 -26.46
N LYS A 91 -34.94 26.10 -26.18
CA LYS A 91 -33.99 26.84 -25.38
C LYS A 91 -33.89 26.29 -23.95
N GLU A 92 -35.01 26.10 -23.27
CA GLU A 92 -35.02 25.52 -21.91
C GLU A 92 -34.44 24.10 -21.87
N CYS A 93 -34.72 23.29 -22.88
CA CYS A 93 -34.19 21.94 -23.01
C CYS A 93 -32.67 21.96 -23.20
N GLN A 94 -32.17 22.80 -24.12
CA GLN A 94 -30.74 22.99 -24.37
C GLN A 94 -30.01 23.49 -23.13
N GLU A 95 -30.54 24.52 -22.45
CA GLU A 95 -29.93 25.07 -21.23
C GLU A 95 -29.83 24.01 -20.11
N LYS A 96 -30.88 23.22 -19.90
CA LYS A 96 -30.85 22.11 -18.91
C LYS A 96 -29.81 21.07 -19.25
N HIS A 97 -29.71 20.66 -20.52
CA HIS A 97 -28.72 19.68 -20.95
C HIS A 97 -27.29 20.21 -20.85
N ILE A 98 -27.05 21.47 -21.24
CA ILE A 98 -25.74 22.13 -21.11
C ILE A 98 -25.33 22.19 -19.64
N HIS A 99 -26.21 22.67 -18.76
CA HIS A 99 -25.90 22.75 -17.33
C HIS A 99 -25.61 21.37 -16.71
N ARG A 100 -26.34 20.34 -17.13
CA ARG A 100 -26.07 18.96 -16.68
C ARG A 100 -24.71 18.46 -17.17
N ILE A 101 -24.35 18.73 -18.42
CA ILE A 101 -23.05 18.35 -19.00
C ILE A 101 -21.92 19.05 -18.23
N GLU A 102 -22.03 20.35 -17.98
CA GLU A 102 -21.02 21.12 -17.23
C GLU A 102 -20.83 20.58 -15.81
N THR A 103 -21.94 20.25 -15.14
CA THR A 103 -21.90 19.65 -13.79
C THR A 103 -21.18 18.31 -13.79
N MET A 104 -21.51 17.44 -14.73
CA MET A 104 -20.87 16.12 -14.85
C MET A 104 -19.38 16.24 -15.24
N GLN A 105 -19.03 17.16 -16.12
CA GLN A 105 -17.63 17.43 -16.48
C GLN A 105 -16.81 17.99 -15.31
N SER A 106 -17.42 18.83 -14.47
CA SER A 106 -16.80 19.31 -13.23
C SER A 106 -16.55 18.17 -12.24
N GLN A 107 -17.52 17.27 -12.08
CA GLN A 107 -17.37 16.08 -11.23
C GLN A 107 -16.30 15.12 -11.76
N LEU A 108 -16.27 14.88 -13.07
CA LEU A 108 -15.27 14.01 -13.69
C LEU A 108 -13.85 14.52 -13.42
N ARG A 109 -13.59 15.82 -13.61
CA ARG A 109 -12.29 16.44 -13.31
C ARG A 109 -11.87 16.25 -11.85
N ARG A 110 -12.82 16.41 -10.91
CA ARG A 110 -12.53 16.17 -9.48
C ARG A 110 -12.15 14.72 -9.20
N PHE A 111 -12.85 13.75 -9.82
CA PHE A 111 -12.51 12.34 -9.65
C PHE A 111 -11.17 11.98 -10.30
N GLU A 112 -10.82 12.58 -11.43
CA GLU A 112 -9.50 12.41 -12.07
C GLU A 112 -8.38 12.94 -11.17
N GLU A 113 -8.56 14.13 -10.58
CA GLU A 113 -7.62 14.72 -9.61
C GLU A 113 -7.50 13.85 -8.34
N GLU A 114 -8.61 13.39 -7.78
CA GLU A 114 -8.61 12.51 -6.60
C GLU A 114 -7.91 11.18 -6.90
N THR A 115 -8.14 10.60 -8.08
CA THR A 115 -7.46 9.38 -8.53
C THR A 115 -5.96 9.58 -8.65
N ALA A 116 -5.52 10.72 -9.21
CA ALA A 116 -4.10 11.06 -9.32
C ALA A 116 -3.45 11.20 -7.93
N ASN A 117 -4.11 11.91 -7.01
CA ASN A 117 -3.63 12.10 -5.64
C ASN A 117 -3.53 10.76 -4.87
N LEU A 118 -4.56 9.91 -4.98
CA LEU A 118 -4.54 8.59 -4.35
C LEU A 118 -3.43 7.70 -4.89
N ASN A 119 -3.20 7.70 -6.20
CA ASN A 119 -2.10 6.96 -6.80
C ASN A 119 -0.74 7.45 -6.29
N GLN A 120 -0.55 8.77 -6.19
CA GLN A 120 0.67 9.33 -5.61
C GLN A 120 0.89 8.87 -4.16
N VAL A 121 -0.14 8.94 -3.32
CA VAL A 121 -0.05 8.49 -1.91
C VAL A 121 0.26 6.99 -1.84
N LEU A 122 -0.33 6.17 -2.70
CA LEU A 122 -0.04 4.73 -2.76
C LEU A 122 1.42 4.46 -3.14
N ASP A 123 1.98 5.21 -4.08
CA ASP A 123 3.37 5.06 -4.49
C ASP A 123 4.35 5.52 -3.38
N GLU A 124 4.05 6.64 -2.71
CA GLU A 124 4.80 7.08 -1.53
C GLU A 124 4.77 6.03 -0.40
N GLN A 125 3.61 5.42 -0.14
CA GLN A 125 3.47 4.36 0.84
C GLN A 125 4.24 3.09 0.46
N ARG A 126 4.27 2.72 -0.83
CA ARG A 126 5.07 1.59 -1.33
C ARG A 126 6.56 1.82 -1.10
N VAL A 127 7.07 3.00 -1.49
CA VAL A 127 8.47 3.38 -1.26
C VAL A 127 8.79 3.37 0.24
N GLY A 128 7.91 3.95 1.06
CA GLY A 128 8.09 3.97 2.51
C GLY A 128 8.00 2.58 3.18
N LEU A 129 7.30 1.61 2.58
CA LEU A 129 7.33 0.21 3.02
C LEU A 129 8.66 -0.46 2.67
N GLU A 130 9.13 -0.29 1.43
CA GLU A 130 10.41 -0.85 0.97
C GLU A 130 11.60 -0.33 1.79
N GLU A 131 11.61 0.96 2.12
CA GLU A 131 12.65 1.56 2.95
C GLU A 131 12.61 1.01 4.39
N ARG A 132 11.43 0.89 4.99
CA ARG A 132 11.29 0.27 6.33
C ARG A 132 11.75 -1.18 6.33
N ASP A 133 11.40 -1.96 5.31
CA ASP A 133 11.85 -3.35 5.18
C ASP A 133 13.37 -3.46 4.99
N ARG A 134 13.98 -2.49 4.30
CA ARG A 134 15.44 -2.39 4.19
C ARG A 134 16.07 -2.11 5.56
N VAL A 135 15.55 -1.13 6.31
CA VAL A 135 16.05 -0.79 7.65
C VAL A 135 15.89 -1.96 8.62
N ILE A 136 14.75 -2.64 8.62
CA ILE A 136 14.53 -3.82 9.48
C ILE A 136 15.55 -4.92 9.18
N ARG A 137 15.82 -5.20 7.89
CA ARG A 137 16.84 -6.18 7.49
C ARG A 137 18.23 -5.78 7.97
N GLN A 138 18.59 -4.50 7.84
CA GLN A 138 19.88 -4.00 8.32
C GLN A 138 20.01 -4.13 9.84
N LEU A 139 19.02 -3.66 10.61
CA LEU A 139 19.02 -3.76 12.07
C LEU A 139 19.14 -5.20 12.56
N ARG A 140 18.45 -6.15 11.91
CA ARG A 140 18.57 -7.59 12.24
C ARG A 140 19.97 -8.13 11.94
N SER A 141 20.58 -7.71 10.82
CA SER A 141 21.95 -8.08 10.48
C SER A 141 22.95 -7.53 11.50
N ASP A 142 22.84 -6.24 11.84
CA ASP A 142 23.72 -5.57 12.80
C ASP A 142 23.58 -6.19 14.20
N GLN A 143 22.35 -6.49 14.62
CA GLN A 143 22.08 -7.17 15.88
C GLN A 143 22.71 -8.57 15.92
N ALA A 144 22.56 -9.36 14.84
CA ALA A 144 23.14 -10.70 14.75
C ALA A 144 24.68 -10.66 14.80
N GLN A 145 25.31 -9.73 14.08
CA GLN A 145 26.77 -9.55 14.08
C GLN A 145 27.27 -9.06 15.44
N GLY A 146 26.63 -8.04 16.03
CA GLY A 146 26.99 -7.51 17.35
C GLY A 146 26.91 -8.58 18.44
N SER A 147 25.83 -9.37 18.43
CA SER A 147 25.64 -10.46 19.39
C SER A 147 26.71 -11.56 19.25
N LEU A 148 27.14 -11.86 18.03
CA LEU A 148 28.17 -12.85 17.76
C LEU A 148 29.54 -12.39 18.26
N ILE A 149 29.89 -11.12 18.01
CA ILE A 149 31.14 -10.50 18.51
C ILE A 149 31.18 -10.48 20.05
N GLU A 150 30.07 -10.07 20.69
CA GLU A 150 29.99 -10.04 22.15
C GLU A 150 30.09 -11.45 22.76
N LEU A 151 29.47 -12.45 22.13
CA LEU A 151 29.57 -13.85 22.54
C LEU A 151 31.01 -14.39 22.43
N GLU A 152 31.72 -14.06 21.34
CA GLU A 152 33.13 -14.45 21.17
C GLU A 152 34.03 -13.80 22.22
N LYS A 153 33.80 -12.51 22.51
CA LYS A 153 34.53 -11.80 23.57
C LYS A 153 34.31 -12.44 24.94
N LEU A 154 33.06 -12.71 25.31
CA LEU A 154 32.72 -13.37 26.57
C LEU A 154 33.30 -14.79 26.66
N LYS A 155 33.32 -15.55 25.57
CA LYS A 155 33.98 -16.87 25.53
C LYS A 155 35.49 -16.75 25.75
N ALA A 156 36.15 -15.76 25.15
CA ALA A 156 37.57 -15.52 25.36
C ALA A 156 37.88 -15.13 26.81
N GLU A 157 37.09 -14.23 27.40
CA GLU A 157 37.21 -13.83 28.81
C GLU A 157 36.97 -15.01 29.76
N HIS A 158 35.93 -15.79 29.51
CA HIS A 158 35.63 -17.01 30.29
C HIS A 158 36.80 -18.00 30.25
N ASN A 159 37.37 -18.26 29.08
CA ASN A 159 38.51 -19.16 28.94
C ASN A 159 39.75 -18.62 29.68
N GLY A 160 40.03 -17.31 29.58
CA GLY A 160 41.12 -16.69 30.35
C GLY A 160 40.93 -16.80 31.86
N CYS A 161 39.70 -16.62 32.35
CA CYS A 161 39.37 -16.84 33.76
C CYS A 161 39.54 -18.30 34.18
N LYS A 162 39.09 -19.24 33.34
CA LYS A 162 39.25 -20.69 33.57
C LYS A 162 40.72 -21.07 33.70
N ASP A 163 41.58 -20.60 32.80
CA ASP A 163 43.02 -20.86 32.83
C ASP A 163 43.66 -20.29 34.10
N LYS A 164 43.25 -19.08 34.51
CA LYS A 164 43.75 -18.44 35.73
C LYS A 164 43.33 -19.19 37.00
N ILE A 165 42.10 -19.70 37.04
CA ILE A 165 41.61 -20.56 38.14
C ILE A 165 42.44 -21.84 38.21
N GLU A 166 42.70 -22.48 37.07
CA GLU A 166 43.50 -23.71 37.03
C GLU A 166 44.94 -23.45 37.53
N GLN A 167 45.57 -22.36 37.08
CA GLN A 167 46.90 -21.96 37.55
C GLN A 167 46.93 -21.69 39.06
N LEU A 168 45.94 -20.97 39.59
CA LEU A 168 45.84 -20.69 41.02
C LEU A 168 45.63 -21.97 41.84
N ASN A 169 44.79 -22.89 41.36
CA ASN A 169 44.58 -24.19 42.02
C ASN A 169 45.87 -25.02 42.05
N LYS A 170 46.64 -25.07 40.95
CA LYS A 170 47.96 -25.73 40.92
C LYS A 170 48.93 -25.08 41.92
N ARG A 171 48.91 -23.75 42.04
CA ARG A 171 49.74 -23.02 43.00
C ARG A 171 49.34 -23.31 44.44
N ILE A 172 48.04 -23.34 44.75
CA ILE A 172 47.52 -23.69 46.08
C ILE A 172 47.93 -25.12 46.45
N ALA A 173 47.76 -26.09 45.54
CA ALA A 173 48.17 -27.47 45.78
C ALA A 173 49.68 -27.58 46.08
N THR A 174 50.50 -26.83 45.34
CA THR A 174 51.96 -26.78 45.56
C THR A 174 52.30 -26.18 46.92
N LEU A 175 51.70 -25.04 47.28
CA LEU A 175 51.93 -24.38 48.56
C LEU A 175 51.47 -25.25 49.74
N ASN A 176 50.31 -25.90 49.63
CA ASN A 176 49.82 -26.81 50.67
C ASN A 176 50.80 -27.96 50.89
N LYS A 177 51.32 -28.56 49.81
CA LYS A 177 52.34 -29.61 49.92
C LYS A 177 53.61 -29.08 50.60
N GLN A 178 54.07 -27.89 50.24
CA GLN A 178 55.24 -27.27 50.89
C GLN A 178 55.00 -27.05 52.39
N VAL A 179 53.83 -26.56 52.79
CA VAL A 179 53.47 -26.38 54.21
C VAL A 179 53.45 -27.72 54.94
N GLU A 180 52.89 -28.76 54.34
CA GLU A 180 52.90 -30.12 54.92
C GLU A 180 54.31 -30.67 55.10
N ASP A 181 55.15 -30.56 54.06
CA ASP A 181 56.52 -31.08 54.09
C ASP A 181 57.38 -30.31 55.10
N GLN A 182 57.26 -28.97 55.15
CA GLN A 182 57.94 -28.13 56.15
C GLN A 182 57.47 -28.41 57.59
N SER A 183 56.17 -28.66 57.78
CA SER A 183 55.63 -29.00 59.10
C SER A 183 56.21 -30.32 59.62
N ASP A 184 56.31 -31.35 58.78
CA ASP A 184 56.89 -32.64 59.16
C ASP A 184 58.41 -32.53 59.42
N GLU A 185 59.12 -31.72 58.64
CA GLU A 185 60.55 -31.43 58.86
C GLU A 185 60.77 -30.74 60.22
N ILE A 186 59.99 -29.70 60.54
CA ILE A 186 60.08 -29.00 61.84
C ILE A 186 59.78 -29.95 63.01
N LEU A 187 58.76 -30.80 62.88
CA LEU A 187 58.42 -31.78 63.92
C LEU A 187 59.54 -32.80 64.10
N THR A 188 60.16 -33.25 63.01
CA THR A 188 61.28 -34.19 63.04
C THR A 188 62.49 -33.57 63.75
N ILE A 189 62.89 -32.36 63.36
CA ILE A 189 64.01 -31.64 63.99
C ILE A 189 63.74 -31.41 65.49
N LYS A 190 62.51 -31.04 65.87
CA LYS A 190 62.14 -30.86 67.28
C LYS A 190 62.20 -32.17 68.07
N LEU A 191 61.74 -33.27 67.50
CA LEU A 191 61.82 -34.59 68.13
C LEU A 191 63.27 -35.05 68.31
N GLU A 192 64.11 -34.87 67.29
CA GLU A 192 65.54 -35.19 67.35
C GLU A 192 66.26 -34.35 68.42
N SER A 193 66.00 -33.04 68.45
CA SER A 193 66.56 -32.12 69.46
C SER A 193 66.12 -32.49 70.88
N LEU A 194 64.85 -32.83 71.09
CA LEU A 194 64.36 -33.30 72.40
C LEU A 194 64.96 -34.63 72.80
N THR A 195 65.13 -35.56 71.86
CA THR A 195 65.76 -36.86 72.10
C THR A 195 67.21 -36.68 72.53
N ALA A 196 67.96 -35.81 71.83
CA ALA A 196 69.34 -35.49 72.21
C ALA A 196 69.41 -34.86 73.62
N SER A 197 68.53 -33.91 73.93
CA SER A 197 68.46 -33.26 75.24
C SER A 197 68.08 -34.23 76.37
N LEU A 198 67.20 -35.19 76.10
CA LEU A 198 66.87 -36.27 77.03
C LEU A 198 68.07 -37.18 77.30
N CYS A 199 68.77 -37.63 76.25
CA CYS A 199 69.97 -38.44 76.42
C CYS A 199 71.07 -37.70 77.20
N GLU A 200 71.25 -36.41 76.95
CA GLU A 200 72.18 -35.56 77.70
C GLU A 200 71.76 -35.45 79.18
N LYS A 201 70.47 -35.24 79.46
CA LYS A 201 69.94 -35.22 80.83
C LYS A 201 70.09 -36.56 81.54
N GLU A 202 69.81 -37.67 80.88
CA GLU A 202 69.99 -39.02 81.42
C GLU A 202 71.46 -39.30 81.74
N ALA A 203 72.38 -38.92 80.85
CA ALA A 203 73.82 -39.01 81.10
C ALA A 203 74.26 -38.15 82.29
N ASN A 204 73.75 -36.92 82.40
CA ASN A 204 74.04 -36.03 83.52
C ASN A 204 73.48 -36.56 84.85
N ILE A 205 72.27 -37.14 84.86
CA ILE A 205 71.72 -37.81 86.04
C ILE A 205 72.60 -38.99 86.44
N ALA A 206 72.93 -39.88 85.49
CA ALA A 206 73.76 -41.06 85.76
C ALA A 206 75.15 -40.66 86.29
N LEU A 207 75.77 -39.63 85.72
CA LEU A 207 77.04 -39.09 86.21
C LEU A 207 76.90 -38.58 87.65
N MET A 208 75.86 -37.78 87.93
CA MET A 208 75.64 -37.23 89.27
C MET A 208 75.31 -38.31 90.31
N GLU A 209 74.62 -39.38 89.94
CA GLU A 209 74.40 -40.56 90.80
C GLU A 209 75.70 -41.28 91.14
N LEU A 210 76.68 -41.31 90.23
CA LEU A 210 77.97 -41.97 90.42
C LEU A 210 78.99 -41.12 91.17
N THR A 211 79.02 -39.80 90.92
CA THR A 211 80.13 -38.94 91.37
C THR A 211 79.78 -38.01 92.52
N ALA A 212 78.50 -37.77 92.80
CA ALA A 212 78.13 -36.71 93.74
C ALA A 212 78.14 -37.18 95.22
N PRO A 213 78.52 -36.31 96.17
CA PRO A 213 78.53 -36.64 97.59
C PRO A 213 77.11 -36.89 98.10
N LYS A 214 76.94 -37.92 98.94
CA LYS A 214 75.64 -38.28 99.55
C LYS A 214 75.22 -37.28 100.64
N ASN A 215 74.85 -36.07 100.22
CA ASN A 215 74.36 -34.99 101.07
C ASN A 215 73.05 -34.41 100.54
N THR A 216 72.39 -33.61 101.38
CA THR A 216 71.06 -33.05 101.09
C THR A 216 71.05 -32.17 99.83
N THR A 217 72.10 -31.38 99.61
CA THR A 217 72.20 -30.46 98.46
C THR A 217 72.31 -31.21 97.13
N SER A 218 73.14 -32.26 97.07
CA SER A 218 73.29 -33.09 95.88
C SER A 218 72.00 -33.84 95.54
N ASN A 219 71.33 -34.38 96.56
CA ASN A 219 70.04 -35.06 96.38
C ASN A 219 68.96 -34.10 95.86
N GLN A 220 68.93 -32.85 96.32
CA GLN A 220 68.03 -31.82 95.79
C GLN A 220 68.33 -31.46 94.33
N ALA A 221 69.61 -31.38 93.95
CA ALA A 221 70.00 -31.14 92.57
C ALA A 221 69.61 -32.33 91.66
N LEU A 222 69.76 -33.57 92.15
CA LEU A 222 69.38 -34.79 91.43
C LEU A 222 67.89 -34.82 91.15
N GLU A 223 67.08 -34.47 92.16
CA GLU A 223 65.63 -34.44 92.01
C GLU A 223 65.18 -33.39 91.00
N LYS A 224 65.82 -32.21 90.96
CA LYS A 224 65.55 -31.20 89.92
C LYS A 224 65.84 -31.72 88.52
N LEU A 225 66.97 -32.41 88.32
CA LEU A 225 67.29 -33.00 87.01
C LEU A 225 66.27 -34.08 86.60
N ARG A 226 65.79 -34.89 87.55
CA ARG A 226 64.76 -35.91 87.29
C ARG A 226 63.44 -35.26 86.87
N ILE A 227 63.02 -34.20 87.55
CA ILE A 227 61.82 -33.43 87.20
C ILE A 227 61.95 -32.83 85.80
N GLU A 228 63.08 -32.20 85.48
CA GLU A 228 63.33 -31.64 84.14
C GLU A 228 63.34 -32.73 83.06
N ARG A 229 63.92 -33.90 83.33
CA ARG A 229 63.89 -35.07 82.43
C ARG A 229 62.46 -35.53 82.18
N ASP A 230 61.66 -35.66 83.24
CA ASP A 230 60.25 -36.07 83.12
C ASP A 230 59.43 -35.08 82.28
N GLN A 231 59.68 -33.78 82.45
CA GLN A 231 59.05 -32.73 81.63
C GLN A 231 59.44 -32.85 80.15
N LEU A 232 60.73 -33.03 79.84
CA LEU A 232 61.21 -33.23 78.47
C LEU A 232 60.62 -34.51 77.86
N GLN A 233 60.50 -35.58 78.63
CA GLN A 233 59.92 -36.85 78.18
C GLN A 233 58.43 -36.70 77.88
N GLN A 234 57.71 -35.93 78.69
CA GLN A 234 56.32 -35.60 78.44
C GLN A 234 56.14 -34.77 77.16
N GLN A 235 56.99 -33.76 76.94
CA GLN A 235 56.98 -32.94 75.72
C GLN A 235 57.27 -33.78 74.46
N GLN A 236 58.26 -34.68 74.53
CA GLN A 236 58.59 -35.58 73.42
C GLN A 236 57.40 -36.49 73.08
N LYS A 237 56.74 -37.07 74.08
CA LYS A 237 55.54 -37.91 73.88
C LYS A 237 54.39 -37.12 73.25
N GLN A 238 54.15 -35.89 73.70
CA GLN A 238 53.13 -35.01 73.13
C GLN A 238 53.40 -34.72 71.65
N LEU A 239 54.62 -34.30 71.31
CA LEU A 239 55.00 -34.03 69.92
C LEU A 239 54.94 -35.27 69.03
N SER A 240 55.34 -36.43 69.54
CA SER A 240 55.24 -37.71 68.81
C SER A 240 53.79 -38.04 68.48
N ASN A 241 52.87 -37.84 69.42
CA ASN A 241 51.44 -38.06 69.21
C ASN A 241 50.85 -37.06 68.19
N THR A 242 51.23 -35.77 68.29
CA THR A 242 50.80 -34.75 67.33
C THR A 242 51.28 -35.08 65.91
N ARG A 243 52.53 -35.53 65.76
CA ARG A 243 53.06 -35.95 64.46
C ARG A 243 52.28 -37.14 63.88
N ALA A 244 51.98 -38.15 64.71
CA ALA A 244 51.18 -39.30 64.28
C ALA A 244 49.78 -38.90 63.80
N MET A 245 49.08 -38.05 64.54
CA MET A 245 47.76 -37.53 64.15
C MET A 245 47.80 -36.76 62.82
N LEU A 246 48.79 -35.89 62.64
CA LEU A 246 48.95 -35.13 61.39
C LEU A 246 49.25 -36.05 60.21
N LEU A 247 49.98 -37.14 60.43
CA LEU A 247 50.26 -38.14 59.41
C LEU A 247 48.98 -38.90 59.00
N GLU A 248 48.14 -39.29 59.96
CA GLU A 248 46.83 -39.90 59.71
C GLU A 248 45.88 -38.96 58.96
N GLU A 249 45.87 -37.68 59.34
CA GLU A 249 45.08 -36.66 58.66
C GLU A 249 45.54 -36.45 57.21
N LYS A 250 46.86 -36.44 56.97
CA LYS A 250 47.45 -36.39 55.62
C LYS A 250 47.07 -37.60 54.78
N MET A 251 47.07 -38.80 55.37
CA MET A 251 46.66 -40.03 54.69
C MET A 251 45.16 -40.07 54.38
N SER A 252 44.33 -39.41 55.18
CA SER A 252 42.87 -39.32 54.96
C SER A 252 42.47 -38.30 53.89
N ARG A 253 43.34 -37.33 53.58
CA ARG A 253 43.11 -36.29 52.55
C ARG A 253 43.58 -36.71 51.14
N ARG A 254 44.29 -37.83 51.02
CA ARG A 254 44.76 -38.40 49.76
C ARG A 254 43.75 -39.40 49.21
#